data_AF-A0A9X3XPR2-F1
#
_entry.id   AF-A0A9X3XPR2-F1
#
_cell.length_a   1.000
_cell.length_b   1.000
_cell.length_c   1.000
_cell.angle_alpha   90.00
_cell.angle_beta   90.00
_cell.angle_gamma   90.00
#
_symmetry.space_group_name_H-M   'P 1'
#
loop_
_entity.id
_entity.type
_entity.pdbx_description
1 polymer ?
#
loop_
_entity_poly.entity_id
_entity_poly.type
_entity_poly.pdbx_seq_one_letter_code
_entity_poly.pdbx_strand_id
1 'polypeptide(L)'
;REKDITTRELRATAYETLAEKNLPKELVDILNYSDAEQCNKSIEAVEKAFQSAVEKAVNDKLRGGNPPKGGQGSKTDYSKMSDAEYYAATYKNKK
;
A
#
# COMPACT_ATOMS: atom_id res chain seq x y z
N ARG A 1 10.43 -4.65 -41.29
CA ARG A 1 9.06 -4.18 -41.61
C ARG A 1 8.02 -4.94 -40.81
N GLU A 2 8.03 -6.28 -40.79
CA GLU A 2 7.06 -7.08 -40.03
C GLU A 2 7.09 -6.81 -38.52
N LYS A 3 8.28 -6.84 -37.88
CA LYS A 3 8.42 -6.54 -36.44
C LYS A 3 7.81 -5.19 -36.03
N ASP A 4 7.95 -4.16 -36.86
CA ASP A 4 7.48 -2.80 -36.58
C ASP A 4 5.95 -2.70 -36.63
N ILE A 5 5.32 -3.50 -37.50
CA ILE A 5 3.85 -3.60 -37.61
C ILE A 5 3.33 -4.36 -36.39
N THR A 6 3.94 -5.49 -36.04
CA THR A 6 3.58 -6.29 -34.87
C THR A 6 3.71 -5.49 -33.58
N THR A 7 4.76 -4.68 -33.42
CA THR A 7 4.92 -3.81 -32.26
C THR A 7 3.82 -2.76 -32.18
N ARG A 8 3.41 -2.15 -33.31
CA ARG A 8 2.30 -1.19 -33.33
C ARG A 8 0.96 -1.81 -32.96
N GLU A 9 0.69 -3.02 -33.45
CA GLU A 9 -0.52 -3.79 -33.09
C GLU A 9 -0.52 -4.16 -31.60
N LEU A 10 0.57 -4.74 -31.09
CA LEU A 10 0.71 -5.07 -29.67
C LEU A 10 0.57 -3.84 -28.77
N ARG A 11 1.06 -2.69 -29.22
CA ARG A 11 0.93 -1.43 -28.48
C ARG A 11 -0.51 -0.94 -28.41
N ALA A 12 -1.28 -1.05 -29.49
CA ALA A 12 -2.69 -0.73 -29.49
C ALA A 12 -3.46 -1.64 -28.52
N THR A 13 -3.22 -2.96 -28.59
CA THR A 13 -3.82 -3.93 -27.65
C THR A 13 -3.43 -3.63 -26.21
N ALA A 14 -2.15 -3.37 -25.93
CA ALA A 14 -1.70 -3.02 -24.59
C ALA A 14 -2.38 -1.75 -24.04
N TYR A 15 -2.63 -0.75 -24.89
CA TYR A 15 -3.33 0.48 -24.49
C TYR A 15 -4.78 0.21 -24.07
N GLU A 16 -5.47 -0.68 -24.77
CA GLU A 16 -6.81 -1.14 -24.42
C GLU A 16 -6.80 -1.98 -23.14
N THR A 17 -5.89 -2.96 -23.04
CA THR A 17 -5.76 -3.83 -21.86
C THR A 17 -5.43 -3.03 -20.59
N LEU A 18 -4.56 -2.01 -20.68
CA LEU A 18 -4.29 -1.12 -19.55
C LEU A 18 -5.55 -0.38 -19.09
N ALA A 19 -6.37 0.10 -20.04
CA ALA A 19 -7.63 0.77 -19.72
C ALA A 19 -8.63 -0.17 -19.04
N GLU A 20 -8.78 -1.40 -19.55
CA GLU A 20 -9.65 -2.43 -18.96
C GLU A 20 -9.22 -2.80 -17.54
N LYS A 21 -7.92 -2.86 -17.28
CA LYS A 21 -7.34 -3.14 -15.96
C LYS A 21 -7.29 -1.92 -15.02
N ASN A 22 -7.87 -0.78 -15.42
CA ASN A 22 -7.82 0.47 -14.67
C ASN A 22 -6.39 0.94 -14.36
N LEU A 23 -5.45 0.64 -15.26
CA LEU A 23 -4.07 1.08 -15.17
C LEU A 23 -3.86 2.35 -15.99
N PRO A 24 -2.97 3.27 -15.54
CA PRO A 24 -2.64 4.46 -16.31
C PRO A 24 -2.11 4.12 -17.69
N LYS A 25 -2.69 4.73 -18.73
CA LYS A 25 -2.32 4.47 -20.13
C LYS A 25 -0.91 4.97 -20.49
N GLU A 26 -0.38 5.89 -19.70
CA GLU A 26 1.00 6.37 -19.78
C GLU A 26 2.02 5.23 -19.58
N LEU A 27 1.62 4.14 -18.93
CA LEU A 27 2.47 2.96 -18.73
C LEU A 27 2.71 2.18 -20.03
N VAL A 28 2.02 2.51 -21.12
CA VAL A 28 2.23 1.88 -22.44
C VAL A 28 3.67 2.06 -22.93
N ASP A 29 4.36 3.14 -22.57
CA ASP A 29 5.74 3.38 -23.02
C ASP A 29 6.80 2.56 -22.29
N ILE A 30 6.45 1.97 -21.15
CA ILE A 30 7.38 1.19 -20.32
C ILE A 30 7.18 -0.33 -20.47
N LEU A 31 6.19 -0.77 -21.26
CA LEU A 31 5.91 -2.19 -21.48
C LEU A 31 6.88 -2.84 -22.47
N ASN A 32 7.11 -4.14 -22.28
CA ASN A 32 7.94 -4.93 -23.18
C ASN A 32 7.17 -5.40 -24.42
N TYR A 33 7.49 -4.87 -25.60
CA TYR A 33 6.86 -5.23 -26.88
C TYR A 33 7.66 -6.21 -27.75
N SER A 34 8.57 -6.98 -27.14
CA SER A 34 9.38 -7.95 -27.89
C SER A 34 8.52 -9.03 -28.56
N ASP A 35 7.47 -9.47 -27.86
CA ASP A 35 6.47 -10.42 -28.31
C ASP A 35 5.21 -10.32 -27.43
N ALA A 36 4.14 -11.01 -27.82
CA ALA A 36 2.86 -10.97 -27.11
C ALA A 36 2.94 -11.52 -25.68
N GLU A 37 3.73 -12.57 -25.44
CA GLU A 37 3.86 -13.16 -24.10
C GLU A 37 4.59 -12.22 -23.16
N GLN A 38 5.68 -11.61 -23.61
CA GLN A 38 6.44 -10.64 -22.82
C GLN A 38 5.65 -9.37 -22.56
N CYS A 39 4.83 -8.93 -23.52
CA CYS A 39 3.91 -7.82 -23.34
C CYS A 39 2.90 -8.11 -22.22
N ASN A 40 2.25 -9.28 -22.26
CA ASN A 40 1.30 -9.69 -21.23
C ASN A 40 1.96 -9.82 -19.85
N LYS A 41 3.14 -10.47 -19.77
CA LYS A 41 3.91 -10.56 -18.52
C LYS A 41 4.31 -9.19 -17.98
N SER A 42 4.66 -8.26 -18.86
CA SER A 42 4.98 -6.88 -18.50
C SER A 42 3.77 -6.16 -17.93
N ILE A 43 2.59 -6.31 -18.53
CA ILE A 43 1.33 -5.72 -18.04
C ILE A 43 1.00 -6.27 -16.64
N GLU A 44 1.04 -7.59 -16.46
CA GLU A 44 0.76 -8.23 -15.16
C GLU A 44 1.74 -7.79 -14.07
N ALA A 45 3.03 -7.65 -14.40
CA ALA A 45 4.04 -7.19 -13.45
C ALA A 45 3.77 -5.76 -13.00
N VAL A 46 3.47 -4.87 -13.95
CA VAL A 46 3.12 -3.47 -13.68
C VAL A 46 1.83 -3.37 -12.88
N GLU A 47 0.82 -4.16 -13.22
CA GLU A 47 -0.46 -4.23 -12.50
C GLU A 47 -0.25 -4.56 -11.02
N LYS A 48 0.47 -5.65 -10.73
CA LYS A 48 0.75 -6.09 -9.36
C LYS A 48 1.53 -5.05 -8.57
N ALA A 49 2.57 -4.48 -9.18
CA ALA A 49 3.39 -3.46 -8.54
C ALA A 49 2.58 -2.20 -8.20
N PHE A 50 1.76 -1.74 -9.14
CA PHE A 50 0.91 -0.56 -8.96
C PHE A 50 -0.16 -0.78 -7.91
N GLN A 51 -0.89 -1.91 -7.98
CA GLN A 51 -1.92 -2.25 -6.99
C GLN A 51 -1.33 -2.34 -5.59
N SER A 52 -0.19 -3.00 -5.41
CA SER A 52 0.47 -3.11 -4.11
C SER A 52 0.90 -1.73 -3.56
N ALA A 53 1.44 -0.86 -4.41
CA ALA A 53 1.83 0.49 -4.01
C ALA A 53 0.63 1.35 -3.60
N VAL A 54 -0.47 1.29 -4.37
CA VAL A 54 -1.70 2.03 -4.07
C VAL A 54 -2.37 1.48 -2.81
N GLU A 55 -2.47 0.16 -2.66
CA GLU A 55 -3.02 -0.46 -1.47
C GLU A 55 -2.25 -0.04 -0.22
N LYS A 56 -0.91 -0.06 -0.28
CA LYS A 56 -0.06 0.40 0.82
C LYS A 56 -0.32 1.88 1.13
N ALA A 57 -0.33 2.75 0.12
CA ALA A 57 -0.57 4.17 0.30
C ALA A 57 -1.97 4.47 0.89
N VAL A 58 -3.00 3.74 0.46
CA VAL A 58 -4.36 3.84 0.99
C VAL A 58 -4.40 3.33 2.43
N ASN A 59 -3.80 2.18 2.73
CA ASN A 59 -3.71 1.66 4.09
C ASN A 59 -3.00 2.61 5.04
N ASP A 60 -1.90 3.22 4.60
CA ASP A 60 -1.15 4.20 5.40
C ASP A 60 -1.97 5.49 5.61
N LYS A 61 -2.75 5.93 4.61
CA LYS A 61 -3.68 7.05 4.74
C LYS A 61 -4.85 6.72 5.68
N LEU A 62 -5.43 5.51 5.59
CA LEU A 62 -6.55 5.05 6.41
C LEU A 62 -6.15 4.79 7.87
N ARG A 63 -4.93 4.31 8.10
CA ARG A 63 -4.35 4.22 9.45
C ARG A 63 -4.29 5.59 10.15
N GLY A 64 -4.37 6.68 9.37
CA GLY A 64 -4.20 8.04 9.85
C GLY A 64 -2.73 8.27 10.16
N GLY A 65 -2.14 9.37 9.66
CA GLY A 65 -0.79 9.75 10.05
C GLY A 65 -0.68 9.74 11.57
N ASN A 66 0.36 9.04 12.09
CA ASN A 66 0.62 8.70 13.49
C ASN A 66 -0.61 8.79 14.43
N PRO A 67 -1.11 7.68 15.01
CA PRO A 67 -2.15 7.77 16.03
C PRO A 67 -1.75 8.89 17.00
N PRO A 68 -2.61 9.93 17.19
CA PRO A 68 -2.23 11.09 17.98
C PRO A 68 -1.72 10.51 19.27
N LYS A 69 -0.41 10.73 19.59
CA LYS A 69 0.30 10.06 20.70
C LYS A 69 -0.70 9.96 21.83
N GLY A 70 -1.32 8.77 21.95
CA GLY A 70 -2.48 8.60 22.80
C GLY A 70 -1.95 9.01 24.15
N GLY A 71 -2.50 10.10 24.70
CA GLY A 71 -1.83 10.88 25.73
C GLY A 71 -1.14 9.93 26.68
N GLN A 72 0.16 10.10 26.87
CA GLN A 72 0.94 9.38 27.86
C GLN A 72 0.48 9.84 29.24
N GLY A 73 -0.80 9.67 29.55
CA GLY A 73 -1.25 9.47 30.90
C GLY A 73 -0.71 8.10 31.25
N SER A 74 0.40 8.09 31.98
CA SER A 74 0.97 6.92 32.61
C SER A 74 -0.17 6.16 33.31
N LYS A 75 -0.75 5.19 32.61
CA LYS A 75 -1.80 4.34 33.17
C LYS A 75 -1.04 3.36 34.03
N THR A 76 -0.85 3.73 35.30
CA THR A 76 -0.22 2.88 36.29
C THR A 76 -0.89 1.52 36.24
N ASP A 77 -0.13 0.50 35.85
CA ASP A 77 -0.64 -0.86 35.76
C ASP A 77 -0.71 -1.45 37.17
N TYR A 78 -1.84 -1.19 37.83
CA TYR A 78 -2.10 -1.63 39.20
C TYR A 78 -2.06 -3.15 39.37
N SER A 79 -2.19 -3.91 38.28
CA SER A 79 -2.16 -5.38 38.33
C SER A 79 -0.77 -5.96 38.61
N LYS A 80 0.28 -5.13 38.59
CA LYS A 80 1.66 -5.52 38.87
C LYS A 80 2.21 -4.95 40.18
N MET A 81 1.38 -4.22 40.94
CA MET A 81 1.78 -3.65 42.22
C MET A 81 1.47 -4.62 43.36
N SER A 82 2.31 -4.63 44.38
CA SER A 82 1.96 -5.28 45.64
C SER A 82 0.79 -4.56 46.31
N ASP A 83 0.04 -5.26 47.18
CA ASP A 83 -1.11 -4.68 47.90
C ASP A 83 -0.76 -3.39 48.65
N ALA A 84 0.46 -3.35 49.23
CA ALA A 84 0.97 -2.16 49.93
C ALA A 84 1.21 -0.98 48.98
N GLU A 85 1.77 -1.24 47.79
CA GLU A 85 2.01 -0.21 46.77
C GLU A 85 0.69 0.30 46.16
N TYR A 86 -0.29 -0.59 45.96
CA TYR A 86 -1.63 -0.21 45.48
C TYR A 86 -2.31 0.76 46.45
N TYR A 87 -2.28 0.45 47.75
CA TYR A 87 -2.84 1.32 48.79
C TYR A 87 -2.11 2.67 48.83
N ALA A 88 -0.78 2.68 48.73
CA ALA A 88 -0.02 3.94 48.73
C ALA A 88 -0.32 4.83 47.51
N ALA A 89 -0.47 4.23 46.32
CA ALA A 89 -0.71 4.94 45.06
C ALA A 89 -2.13 5.54 44.97
N THR A 90 -3.14 4.84 45.48
CA THR A 90 -4.54 5.27 45.40
C THR A 90 -4.93 6.31 46.45
N TYR A 91 -4.33 6.27 47.63
CA TYR A 91 -4.67 7.20 48.73
C TYR A 91 -3.96 8.57 48.61
N LYS A 92 -2.78 8.64 47.98
CA LYS A 92 -2.08 9.92 47.76
C LYS A 92 -2.80 10.86 46.80
N ASN A 93 -3.62 10.36 45.88
CA ASN A 93 -4.32 11.15 44.88
C ASN A 93 -5.66 11.76 45.37
N LYS A 94 -5.95 11.69 46.68
CA LYS A 94 -7.22 12.14 47.27
C LYS A 94 -7.10 13.40 48.13
N LYS A 95 -6.03 14.19 47.97
CA LYS A 95 -5.89 15.54 48.56
C LYS A 95 -5.98 16.60 47.47
#